data_AF-A0A923UJD1-F1
#
_entry.id   AF-A0A923UJD1-F1
#
_cell.length_a   1.000
_cell.length_b   1.000
_cell.length_c   1.000
_cell.angle_alpha   90.00
_cell.angle_beta   90.00
_cell.angle_gamma   90.00
#
_symmetry.space_group_name_H-M   'P 1'
#
loop_
_entity.id
_entity.type
_entity.pdbx_description
1 polymer ?
#
loop_
_entity_poly.entity_id
_entity_poly.type
_entity_poly.pdbx_seq_one_letter_code
_entity_poly.pdbx_strand_id
1 'polypeptide(L)' 'MEETISSNDNKVTLAINGQCRIQYINFAENITIAEIKSVLPSIINQGLTIMGQKVQQLLMMQQQIR' A
#
# COMPACT_ATOMS: atom_id res chain seq x y z
N MET A 1 12.56 2.89 -0.26
CA MET A 1 11.22 3.48 -0.03
C MET A 1 10.24 2.33 0.09
N GLU A 2 9.61 2.21 1.24
CA GLU A 2 8.62 1.20 1.56
C GLU A 2 7.47 1.90 2.30
N GLU A 3 6.25 1.43 2.07
CA GLU A 3 5.06 1.89 2.78
C GLU A 3 4.27 0.70 3.30
N THR A 4 3.81 0.81 4.55
CA THR A 4 2.85 -0.12 5.13
C THR A 4 1.48 0.54 5.20
N ILE A 5 0.46 -0.15 4.70
CA ILE A 5 -0.93 0.29 4.69
C ILE A 5 -1.74 -0.74 5.45
N SER A 6 -2.51 -0.28 6.44
CA SER A 6 -3.43 -1.12 7.22
C SER A 6 -4.87 -0.72 6.95
N SER A 7 -5.78 -1.69 7.00
CA SER A 7 -7.22 -1.41 6.99
C SER A 7 -7.64 -0.67 8.24
N ASN A 8 -8.78 0.03 8.16
CA ASN A 8 -9.30 0.83 9.28
C ASN A 8 -9.52 0.01 10.56
N ASP A 9 -9.79 -1.28 10.43
CA ASP A 9 -9.97 -2.24 11.53
C ASP A 9 -8.68 -3.02 11.87
N ASN A 10 -7.55 -2.66 11.25
CA ASN A 10 -6.23 -3.30 11.36
C ASN A 10 -6.20 -4.81 11.04
N LYS A 11 -7.23 -5.35 10.38
CA LYS A 11 -7.29 -6.78 10.05
C LYS A 11 -6.51 -7.17 8.80
N VAL A 12 -6.23 -6.22 7.90
CA VAL A 12 -5.41 -6.42 6.70
C VAL A 12 -4.28 -5.42 6.71
N THR A 13 -3.03 -5.89 6.59
CA THR A 13 -1.85 -5.03 6.47
C THR A 13 -1.06 -5.43 5.23
N LEU A 14 -0.67 -4.45 4.42
CA LEU A 14 0.05 -4.60 3.17
C LEU A 14 1.34 -3.78 3.23
N ALA A 15 2.47 -4.35 2.83
CA ALA A 15 3.68 -3.58 2.52
C ALA A 15 3.94 -3.50 1.01
N ILE A 16 4.28 -2.32 0.53
CA ILE A 16 4.57 -2.03 -0.88
C ILE A 16 5.87 -1.22 -1.00
N ASN A 17 6.70 -1.55 -1.99
CA ASN A 17 7.98 -0.85 -2.21
C ASN A 17 7.89 0.22 -3.32
N GLY A 18 8.97 0.99 -3.49
CA GLY A 18 9.08 2.06 -4.51
C GLY A 18 8.93 1.62 -5.98
N GLN A 19 8.85 0.32 -6.27
CA GLN A 19 8.55 -0.22 -7.60
C GLN A 19 7.08 -0.70 -7.71
N CYS A 20 6.23 -0.31 -6.77
CA CYS A 20 4.85 -0.77 -6.63
C CYS A 20 4.73 -2.31 -6.48
N ARG A 21 5.77 -2.98 -5.98
CA ARG A 21 5.72 -4.43 -5.69
C ARG A 21 5.25 -4.65 -4.27
N ILE A 22 4.17 -5.42 -4.14
CA ILE A 22 3.69 -5.94 -2.86
C ILE A 22 4.77 -6.87 -2.29
N GLN A 23 5.25 -6.55 -1.08
CA GLN A 23 6.25 -7.35 -0.36
C GLN A 23 5.57 -8.46 0.45
N TYR A 24 4.53 -8.10 1.21
CA TYR A 24 3.73 -9.04 1.99
C TYR A 24 2.32 -8.50 2.22
N ILE A 25 1.40 -9.42 2.53
CA ILE A 25 0.07 -9.13 3.04
C ILE A 25 -0.13 -9.98 4.30
N ASN A 26 -0.46 -9.34 5.41
CA ASN A 26 -0.78 -9.97 6.68
C ASN A 26 -2.28 -9.84 6.96
N PHE A 27 -2.84 -10.92 7.49
CA PHE A 27 -4.23 -11.05 7.87
C PHE A 27 -4.31 -11.31 9.38
N ALA A 28 -5.21 -10.64 10.08
CA ALA A 28 -5.49 -10.95 11.48
C ALA A 28 -6.07 -12.37 11.62
N GLU A 29 -5.79 -13.04 12.75
CA GLU A 29 -6.18 -14.44 12.97
C GLU A 29 -7.71 -14.68 12.88
N ASN A 30 -8.50 -13.65 13.17
CA ASN A 30 -9.96 -13.70 13.20
C ASN A 30 -10.65 -13.11 11.97
N ILE A 31 -9.92 -12.83 10.88
CA ILE A 31 -10.53 -12.31 9.65
C ILE A 31 -11.21 -13.42 8.84
N THR A 32 -12.40 -13.15 8.32
CA THR A 32 -13.12 -14.07 7.44
C THR A 32 -12.77 -13.85 5.97
N ILE A 33 -13.01 -14.85 5.11
CA ILE A 33 -12.83 -14.72 3.66
C ILE A 33 -13.71 -13.59 3.08
N ALA A 34 -14.90 -13.38 3.62
CA ALA A 34 -15.81 -12.32 3.18
C ALA A 34 -15.23 -10.93 3.48
N GLU A 35 -14.65 -10.73 4.66
CA GLU A 35 -13.95 -9.50 5.02
C GLU A 35 -12.71 -9.28 4.15
N ILE A 36 -11.90 -10.32 3.90
CA ILE A 36 -10.75 -10.23 2.98
C ILE A 36 -11.20 -9.74 1.60
N LYS A 37 -12.23 -10.36 1.02
CA LYS A 37 -12.75 -9.98 -0.31
C LYS A 37 -13.27 -8.54 -0.35
N SER A 38 -13.84 -8.07 0.74
CA SER A 38 -14.36 -6.71 0.87
C SER A 38 -13.25 -5.67 1.00
N VAL A 39 -12.25 -5.95 1.85
CA VAL A 39 -11.26 -4.95 2.28
C VAL A 39 -10.01 -4.95 1.40
N LEU A 40 -9.52 -6.11 0.98
CA LEU A 40 -8.22 -6.24 0.30
C LEU A 40 -8.08 -5.38 -0.98
N PRO A 41 -9.09 -5.29 -1.88
CA PRO A 41 -8.97 -4.44 -3.07
C PRO A 41 -8.77 -2.96 -2.71
N SER A 42 -9.45 -2.48 -1.67
CA SER A 42 -9.31 -1.09 -1.20
C SER A 42 -7.92 -0.82 -0.66
N ILE A 43 -7.36 -1.75 0.13
CA ILE A 43 -6.00 -1.63 0.69
C ILE A 43 -4.93 -1.66 -0.39
N ILE A 44 -5.06 -2.55 -1.38
CA ILE A 44 -4.13 -2.58 -2.53
C ILE A 44 -4.19 -1.26 -3.30
N ASN A 45 -5.39 -0.77 -3.60
CA ASN A 45 -5.55 0.50 -4.32
C ASN A 45 -4.94 1.67 -3.54
N GLN A 46 -5.19 1.75 -2.23
CA GLN A 46 -4.60 2.76 -1.37
C GLN A 46 -3.07 2.71 -1.37
N GLY A 47 -2.49 1.51 -1.25
CA GLY A 47 -1.04 1.32 -1.30
C GLY A 47 -0.43 1.76 -2.64
N LEU A 48 -1.06 1.39 -3.75
CA LEU A 48 -0.63 1.80 -5.09
C LEU A 48 -0.74 3.32 -5.28
N THR A 49 -1.83 3.95 -4.82
CA THR A 49 -2.01 5.40 -4.90
C THR A 49 -0.95 6.15 -4.10
N ILE A 50 -0.75 5.77 -2.83
CA ILE A 50 0.24 6.43 -1.96
C ILE A 50 1.64 6.28 -2.55
N MET A 51 2.01 5.07 -2.98
CA MET A 51 3.34 4.84 -3.55
C MET A 51 3.54 5.60 -4.86
N GLY A 52 2.52 5.64 -5.73
CA GLY A 52 2.55 6.44 -6.96
C GLY A 52 2.79 7.92 -6.68
N GLN A 53 2.12 8.49 -5.69
CA GLN A 53 2.33 9.88 -5.27
C GLN A 53 3.77 10.12 -4.76
N LYS A 54 4.31 9.21 -3.95
CA LYS A 54 5.69 9.33 -3.44
C LYS A 54 6.72 9.25 -4.57
N VAL A 55 6.55 8.33 -5.51
CA VAL A 55 7.42 8.21 -6.69
C VAL A 55 7.36 9.49 -7.54
N GLN A 56 6.15 10.02 -7.77
CA GLN A 56 5.97 11.25 -8.54
C GLN A 56 6.64 12.46 -7.87
N GLN A 57 6.52 12.60 -6.55
CA GLN A 57 7.19 13.67 -5.79
C GLN A 57 8.72 13.59 -5.94
N LEU A 58 9.31 12.40 -5.84
CA LEU A 58 10.74 12.21 -6.03
C LEU A 58 11.20 12.61 -7.44
N LEU A 59 10.41 12.29 -8.47
CA LEU A 59 10.72 12.67 -9.85
C LEU A 59 10.67 14.19 -10.06
N MET A 60 9.69 14.88 -9.46
CA MET A 60 9.60 16.35 -9.53
C MET A 60 10.76 17.04 -8.83
N MET A 61 11.20 16.54 -7.67
CA MET A 61 12.37 17.09 -6.97
C MET A 61 13.65 16.95 -7.79
N GLN A 62 13.83 15.84 -8.52
CA GLN A 62 15.01 15.65 -9.39
C GLN A 62 15.05 16.64 -10.57
N GLN A 63 13.89 17.08 -11.06
CA GLN A 63 13.81 18.06 -12.16
C GLN A 63 14.17 19.48 -11.71
N GLN A 64 13.98 19.83 -10.44
CA GLN A 64 14.29 21.16 -9.90
C GLN A 64 15.77 21.35 -9.56
N ILE A 65 16.52 20.25 -9.39
CA ILE A 65 17.96 20.27 -9.04
C ILE A 65 18.84 20.31 -10.31
N ARG A 66 18.25 20.13 -11.50
CA ARG A 66 18.93 20.22 -12.80
C ARG A 66 18.68 21.57 -13.46
#